data_AF-V7FB81-F1
#
_entry.id   AF-V7FB81-F1
#
_cell.length_a   1.000
_cell.length_b   1.000
_cell.length_c   1.000
_cell.angle_alpha   90.00
_cell.angle_beta   90.00
_cell.angle_gamma   90.00
#
_symmetry.space_group_name_H-M   'P 1'
#
loop_
_entity.id
_entity.type
_entity.pdbx_description
1 polymer ?
#
loop_
_entity_poly.entity_id
_entity_poly.type
_entity_poly.pdbx_seq_one_letter_code
_entity_poly.pdbx_strand_id
1 'polypeptide(L)'
;MEQPPFYFGKWGDVPIDGDVRPFSIFNPVRSGAGRTNRKHHFISVTYMEGFADDRGRVQVYRAEAPEAPLPKQPRATGYENYYYSQKLSGGGQENHRFEDLWNPIETVWPETVRALQARRLSPALSFNVQGMQTIMRTRVPATRDRIALMLEAKLRSECKVLEEIGKLPPDLERYAGQFDTVPVGINPQETLLAMEDESQTFGDLCFRLGFEVLHNKTDIPFLTSDNPVCTYDPRKPLLARTPYDHSGDIELIFPLTARMLVLGSSKRQPFGVLSRHRDVTDKHKVRGFNRTIAQFAYRMTVGQDRSSDALICVHARLVPTISTEVRRHNNEIQIVWRHIFGPKPALSQYIDTPEKASRLEAKMASAASSPVSDGS
;
A
#
# COMPACT_ATOMS: atom_id res chain seq x y z
N MET A 1 17.54 -11.38 32.35
CA MET A 1 16.56 -11.67 31.28
C MET A 1 15.85 -10.37 30.98
N GLU A 2 16.11 -9.77 29.82
CA GLU A 2 15.30 -8.65 29.35
C GLU A 2 13.91 -9.18 29.00
N GLN A 3 12.86 -8.52 29.51
CA GLN A 3 11.50 -8.83 29.08
C GLN A 3 11.38 -8.56 27.58
N PRO A 4 10.77 -9.47 26.79
CA PRO A 4 10.55 -9.22 25.39
C PRO A 4 9.71 -7.93 25.22
N PRO A 5 10.04 -7.07 24.25
CA PRO A 5 9.30 -5.83 24.03
C PRO A 5 7.81 -6.13 23.76
N PHE A 6 6.93 -5.31 24.34
CA PHE A 6 5.50 -5.31 24.03
C PHE A 6 5.26 -4.50 22.76
N TYR A 7 5.30 -5.16 21.60
CA TYR A 7 5.22 -4.49 20.30
C TYR A 7 3.90 -3.72 20.06
N PHE A 8 2.80 -4.16 20.68
CA PHE A 8 1.48 -3.52 20.54
C PHE A 8 1.12 -2.61 21.73
N GLY A 9 1.95 -2.52 22.77
CA GLY A 9 1.73 -1.67 23.96
C GLY A 9 0.32 -1.80 24.57
N LYS A 10 -0.19 -0.69 25.11
CA LYS A 10 -1.59 -0.57 25.63
C LYS A 10 -2.66 -0.56 24.54
N TRP A 11 -2.29 -0.32 23.27
CA TRP A 11 -3.22 -0.34 22.14
C TRP A 11 -3.79 -1.74 21.90
N GLY A 12 -3.12 -2.77 22.41
CA GLY A 12 -3.51 -4.17 22.32
C GLY A 12 -4.39 -4.69 23.46
N ASP A 13 -4.80 -3.85 24.42
CA ASP A 13 -5.63 -4.25 25.58
C ASP A 13 -7.10 -4.44 25.19
N VAL A 14 -7.34 -5.21 24.13
CA VAL A 14 -8.68 -5.64 23.73
C VAL A 14 -8.98 -6.96 24.46
N PRO A 15 -10.06 -7.02 25.26
CA PRO A 15 -10.41 -8.25 25.96
C PRO A 15 -10.58 -9.41 24.99
N ILE A 16 -10.12 -10.59 25.39
CA ILE A 16 -10.50 -11.83 24.70
C ILE A 16 -12.01 -11.97 24.87
N ASP A 17 -12.72 -12.08 23.75
CA ASP A 17 -14.14 -12.41 23.74
C ASP A 17 -14.35 -13.84 23.22
N GLY A 18 -15.59 -14.32 23.32
CA GLY A 18 -15.97 -15.66 22.83
C GLY A 18 -16.02 -15.79 21.31
N ASP A 19 -15.75 -14.71 20.55
CA ASP A 19 -15.85 -14.70 19.10
C ASP A 19 -14.50 -14.95 18.43
N VAL A 20 -13.48 -14.16 18.77
CA VAL A 20 -12.13 -14.30 18.19
C VAL A 20 -11.04 -13.87 19.16
N ARG A 21 -9.81 -14.30 18.90
CA ARG A 21 -8.65 -13.80 19.63
C ARG A 21 -8.19 -12.49 19.00
N PRO A 22 -7.98 -11.42 19.79
CA PRO A 22 -7.35 -10.22 19.26
C PRO A 22 -5.89 -10.51 18.91
N PHE A 23 -5.37 -10.02 17.77
CA PHE A 23 -3.99 -10.33 17.36
C PHE A 23 -2.93 -9.87 18.37
N SER A 24 -3.25 -8.89 19.21
CA SER A 24 -2.34 -8.33 20.21
C SER A 24 -1.90 -9.34 21.28
N ILE A 25 -2.65 -10.42 21.49
CA ILE A 25 -2.26 -11.48 22.44
C ILE A 25 -1.08 -12.30 21.92
N PHE A 26 -0.84 -12.26 20.60
CA PHE A 26 0.32 -12.90 19.98
C PHE A 26 1.44 -11.86 19.93
N ASN A 27 2.33 -11.88 20.93
CA ASN A 27 3.52 -11.06 20.88
C ASN A 27 4.41 -11.55 19.72
N PRO A 28 4.90 -10.68 18.80
CA PRO A 28 5.86 -11.07 17.78
C PRO A 28 7.04 -11.79 18.42
N VAL A 29 7.14 -13.10 18.19
CA VAL A 29 8.32 -13.86 18.58
C VAL A 29 9.36 -13.60 17.49
N ARG A 30 10.47 -12.95 17.83
CA ARG A 30 11.62 -12.87 16.92
C ARG A 30 12.00 -14.29 16.53
N SER A 31 11.75 -14.65 15.28
CA SER A 31 12.17 -15.96 14.80
C SER A 31 13.71 -16.01 14.72
N GLY A 32 14.29 -17.18 14.94
CA GLY A 32 15.74 -17.32 15.16
C GLY A 32 16.60 -16.74 14.02
N ALA A 33 17.74 -16.15 14.39
CA ALA A 33 18.78 -15.71 13.47
C ALA A 33 19.20 -16.87 12.56
N GLY A 34 18.80 -16.82 11.29
CA GLY A 34 19.06 -17.90 10.32
C GLY A 34 17.95 -18.11 9.27
N ARG A 35 16.77 -17.51 9.44
CA ARG A 35 15.73 -17.52 8.40
C ARG A 35 16.17 -16.72 7.17
N THR A 36 16.18 -17.39 6.02
CA THR A 36 16.50 -16.82 4.71
C THR A 36 15.22 -16.59 3.90
N ASN A 37 14.14 -16.10 4.51
CA ASN A 37 12.95 -15.72 3.74
C ASN A 37 13.36 -14.63 2.76
N ARG A 38 13.51 -15.01 1.49
CA ARG A 38 13.81 -14.09 0.39
C ARG A 38 12.53 -13.53 -0.18
N LYS A 39 11.45 -14.29 -0.08
CA LYS A 39 10.15 -13.97 -0.67
C LYS A 39 9.28 -13.29 0.38
N HIS A 40 8.98 -12.01 0.18
CA HIS A 40 8.23 -11.19 1.12
C HIS A 40 6.90 -10.76 0.51
N HIS A 41 5.81 -11.04 1.21
CA HIS A 41 4.45 -10.85 0.72
C HIS A 41 3.90 -9.49 1.14
N PHE A 42 3.90 -8.53 0.22
CA PHE A 42 3.30 -7.22 0.48
C PHE A 42 1.77 -7.28 0.54
N ILE A 43 1.14 -8.31 -0.04
CA ILE A 43 -0.26 -8.68 0.23
C ILE A 43 -0.30 -10.02 0.96
N SER A 44 -1.10 -10.07 2.03
CA SER A 44 -1.20 -11.29 2.84
C SER A 44 -1.78 -12.46 2.05
N VAL A 45 -1.17 -13.63 2.19
CA VAL A 45 -1.63 -14.85 1.52
C VAL A 45 -3.00 -15.27 2.07
N THR A 46 -3.16 -15.26 3.39
CA THR A 46 -4.43 -15.60 4.05
C THR A 46 -5.54 -14.61 3.69
N TYR A 47 -5.19 -13.35 3.43
CA TYR A 47 -6.13 -12.37 2.88
C TYR A 47 -6.58 -12.75 1.46
N MET A 48 -5.62 -13.06 0.56
CA MET A 48 -5.92 -13.41 -0.83
C MET A 48 -6.72 -14.72 -0.99
N GLU A 49 -6.62 -15.65 -0.04
CA GLU A 49 -7.44 -16.86 -0.01
C GLU A 49 -8.94 -16.55 0.02
N GLY A 50 -9.35 -15.42 0.61
CA GLY A 50 -10.74 -14.95 0.60
C GLY A 50 -11.30 -14.60 -0.79
N PHE A 51 -10.45 -14.55 -1.82
CA PHE A 51 -10.82 -14.24 -3.20
C PHE A 51 -10.60 -15.41 -4.15
N ALA A 52 -10.10 -16.54 -3.65
CA ALA A 52 -9.87 -17.71 -4.49
C ALA A 52 -11.19 -18.33 -4.98
N ASP A 53 -11.13 -18.89 -6.19
CA ASP A 53 -12.17 -19.75 -6.75
C ASP A 53 -12.16 -21.14 -6.09
N ASP A 54 -13.08 -22.02 -6.51
CA ASP A 54 -13.19 -23.39 -6.01
C ASP A 54 -11.95 -24.26 -6.30
N ARG A 55 -11.04 -23.79 -7.17
CA ARG A 55 -9.75 -24.44 -7.48
C ARG A 55 -8.60 -23.85 -6.65
N GLY A 56 -8.88 -22.95 -5.71
CA GLY A 56 -7.90 -22.27 -4.89
C GLY A 56 -7.04 -21.26 -5.67
N ARG A 57 -7.59 -20.69 -6.75
CA ARG A 57 -6.88 -19.72 -7.60
C ARG A 57 -7.60 -18.39 -7.69
N VAL A 58 -6.83 -17.33 -7.91
CA VAL A 58 -7.32 -15.98 -8.18
C VAL A 58 -6.95 -15.57 -9.60
N GLN A 59 -7.78 -14.75 -10.23
CA GLN A 59 -7.48 -14.09 -11.49
C GLN A 59 -6.67 -12.82 -11.21
N VAL A 60 -5.42 -12.78 -11.65
CA VAL A 60 -4.51 -11.62 -11.46
C VAL A 60 -4.42 -10.83 -12.75
N TYR A 61 -4.90 -9.58 -12.71
CA TYR A 61 -4.86 -8.63 -13.82
C TYR A 61 -3.71 -7.67 -13.54
N ARG A 62 -2.62 -7.76 -14.30
CA ARG A 62 -1.48 -6.84 -14.15
C ARG A 62 -1.80 -5.51 -14.81
N ALA A 63 -1.41 -4.40 -14.18
CA ALA A 63 -1.62 -3.08 -14.74
C ALA A 63 -0.99 -2.90 -16.14
N GLU A 64 0.13 -3.60 -16.41
CA GLU A 64 0.82 -3.53 -17.71
C GLU A 64 0.16 -4.35 -18.83
N ALA A 65 -0.69 -5.32 -18.49
CA ALA A 65 -1.36 -6.21 -19.45
C ALA A 65 -2.71 -6.70 -18.86
N PRO A 66 -3.66 -5.78 -18.60
CA PRO A 66 -4.91 -6.10 -17.92
C PRO A 66 -5.83 -7.03 -18.72
N GLU A 67 -5.70 -7.08 -20.04
CA GLU A 67 -6.49 -7.91 -20.96
C GLU A 67 -6.15 -9.41 -20.87
N ALA A 68 -5.01 -9.77 -20.25
CA ALA A 68 -4.51 -11.13 -20.16
C ALA A 68 -4.38 -11.60 -18.69
N PRO A 69 -5.49 -11.79 -17.96
CA PRO A 69 -5.45 -12.21 -16.57
C PRO A 69 -4.82 -13.60 -16.41
N LEU A 70 -4.05 -13.76 -15.33
CA LEU A 70 -3.36 -14.99 -15.01
C LEU A 70 -3.99 -15.70 -13.80
N PRO A 71 -4.41 -16.98 -13.93
CA PRO A 71 -4.90 -17.76 -12.79
C PRO A 71 -3.72 -18.20 -11.90
N LYS A 72 -3.60 -17.61 -10.71
CA LYS A 72 -2.49 -17.85 -9.76
C LYS A 72 -3.00 -18.39 -8.43
N GLN A 73 -2.19 -19.20 -7.76
CA GLN A 73 -2.42 -19.45 -6.33
C GLN A 73 -2.13 -18.17 -5.53
N PRO A 74 -2.86 -17.88 -4.45
CA PRO A 74 -2.59 -16.74 -3.56
C PRO A 74 -1.10 -16.58 -3.21
N ARG A 75 -0.44 -17.66 -2.76
CA ARG A 75 1.00 -17.66 -2.43
C ARG A 75 1.95 -17.34 -3.59
N ALA A 76 1.48 -17.41 -4.82
CA ALA A 76 2.27 -17.22 -6.04
C ALA A 76 2.14 -15.80 -6.63
N THR A 77 1.49 -14.87 -5.92
CA THR A 77 1.36 -13.45 -6.30
C THR A 77 1.52 -12.55 -5.07
N GLY A 78 1.54 -11.22 -5.26
CA GLY A 78 1.57 -10.25 -4.16
C GLY A 78 2.85 -10.25 -3.33
N TYR A 79 3.99 -10.55 -3.95
CA TYR A 79 5.29 -10.63 -3.27
C TYR A 79 6.41 -10.00 -4.09
N GLU A 80 7.49 -9.62 -3.42
CA GLU A 80 8.78 -9.33 -4.03
C GLU A 80 9.90 -10.02 -3.27
N ASN A 81 11.03 -10.25 -3.95
CA ASN A 81 12.21 -10.74 -3.27
C ASN A 81 12.88 -9.60 -2.49
N TYR A 82 13.23 -9.85 -1.23
CA TYR A 82 13.94 -8.92 -0.36
C TYR A 82 13.22 -7.60 -0.09
N TYR A 83 11.88 -7.59 -0.22
CA TYR A 83 11.07 -6.38 -0.07
C TYR A 83 11.27 -5.68 1.30
N TYR A 84 11.27 -6.45 2.40
CA TYR A 84 11.50 -5.93 3.76
C TYR A 84 12.95 -6.02 4.24
N SER A 85 13.89 -6.32 3.35
CA SER A 85 15.27 -6.52 3.75
C SER A 85 15.95 -5.22 4.14
N GLN A 86 16.70 -5.27 5.23
CA GLN A 86 17.50 -4.16 5.77
C GLN A 86 18.96 -4.56 5.85
N LYS A 87 19.86 -3.67 5.43
CA LYS A 87 21.30 -3.85 5.69
C LYS A 87 21.59 -3.39 7.11
N LEU A 88 22.28 -4.21 7.87
CA LEU A 88 22.73 -3.90 9.22
C LEU A 88 24.06 -3.15 9.17
N SER A 89 24.30 -2.27 10.14
CA SER A 89 25.55 -1.50 10.26
C SER A 89 26.80 -2.38 10.32
N GLY A 90 26.69 -3.62 10.80
CA GLY A 90 27.76 -4.62 10.83
C GLY A 90 27.95 -5.43 9.53
N GLY A 91 27.34 -5.05 8.41
CA GLY A 91 27.51 -5.73 7.12
C GLY A 91 26.59 -6.93 6.87
N GLY A 92 25.70 -7.26 7.82
CA GLY A 92 24.67 -8.29 7.68
C GLY A 92 23.40 -7.80 6.98
N GLN A 93 22.46 -8.72 6.72
CA GLN A 93 21.15 -8.41 6.16
C GLN A 93 20.05 -9.01 7.04
N GLU A 94 19.16 -8.15 7.51
CA GLU A 94 17.97 -8.51 8.27
C GLU A 94 16.78 -8.65 7.33
N ASN A 95 16.07 -9.78 7.39
CA ASN A 95 15.02 -10.13 6.43
C ASN A 95 13.65 -10.41 7.06
N HIS A 96 13.57 -10.71 8.35
CA HIS A 96 12.39 -11.28 8.99
C HIS A 96 11.66 -10.33 9.93
N ARG A 97 12.31 -9.27 10.45
CA ARG A 97 11.73 -8.38 11.47
C ARG A 97 10.34 -7.82 11.11
N PHE A 98 10.13 -7.39 9.86
CA PHE A 98 8.83 -6.86 9.44
C PHE A 98 7.79 -7.96 9.27
N GLU A 99 8.15 -9.10 8.68
CA GLU A 99 7.25 -10.26 8.55
C GLU A 99 6.78 -10.75 9.93
N ASP A 100 7.69 -10.81 10.90
CA ASP A 100 7.38 -11.21 12.28
C ASP A 100 6.41 -10.23 12.97
N LEU A 101 6.47 -8.94 12.63
CA LEU A 101 5.55 -7.92 13.16
C LEU A 101 4.10 -8.09 12.64
N TRP A 102 3.94 -8.56 11.39
CA TRP A 102 2.63 -8.73 10.75
C TRP A 102 2.00 -10.10 11.01
N ASN A 103 2.82 -11.11 11.28
CA ASN A 103 2.38 -12.48 11.51
C ASN A 103 1.23 -12.61 12.52
N PRO A 104 1.23 -11.93 13.68
CA PRO A 104 0.09 -11.94 14.60
C PRO A 104 -1.25 -11.58 13.95
N ILE A 105 -1.27 -10.52 13.13
CA ILE A 105 -2.47 -10.01 12.46
C ILE A 105 -2.95 -11.02 11.41
N GLU A 106 -2.03 -11.59 10.65
CA GLU A 106 -2.37 -12.61 9.64
C GLU A 106 -2.83 -13.93 10.27
N THR A 107 -2.26 -14.31 11.42
CA THR A 107 -2.59 -15.57 12.12
C THR A 107 -4.06 -15.65 12.52
N VAL A 108 -4.64 -14.53 13.01
CA VAL A 108 -6.06 -14.48 13.43
C VAL A 108 -7.01 -14.19 12.28
N TRP A 109 -6.50 -13.93 11.07
CA TRP A 109 -7.33 -13.52 9.95
C TRP A 109 -8.39 -14.57 9.54
N PRO A 110 -8.06 -15.88 9.42
CA PRO A 110 -9.06 -16.88 9.05
C PRO A 110 -10.22 -16.98 10.06
N GLU A 111 -9.95 -16.91 11.36
CA GLU A 111 -11.00 -16.95 12.39
C GLU A 111 -11.84 -15.67 12.38
N THR A 112 -11.21 -14.52 12.16
CA THR A 112 -11.88 -13.22 11.98
C THR A 112 -12.86 -13.27 10.81
N VAL A 113 -12.43 -13.74 9.63
CA VAL A 113 -13.30 -13.85 8.45
C VAL A 113 -14.49 -14.79 8.71
N ARG A 114 -14.27 -15.96 9.33
CA ARG A 114 -15.36 -16.90 9.65
C ARG A 114 -16.37 -16.30 10.61
N ALA A 115 -15.92 -15.58 11.63
CA ALA A 115 -16.81 -14.91 12.58
C ALA A 115 -17.63 -13.80 11.91
N LEU A 116 -17.04 -13.02 11.00
CA LEU A 116 -17.76 -12.00 10.22
C LEU A 116 -18.77 -12.63 9.23
N GLN A 117 -18.45 -13.78 8.63
CA GLN A 117 -19.38 -14.56 7.81
C GLN A 117 -20.59 -15.01 8.65
N ALA A 118 -20.35 -15.44 9.88
CA ALA A 118 -21.38 -15.75 10.87
C ALA A 118 -22.08 -14.51 11.47
N ARG A 119 -21.79 -13.31 10.95
CA ARG A 119 -22.36 -12.02 11.36
C ARG A 119 -22.15 -11.66 12.83
N ARG A 120 -21.04 -12.12 13.40
CA ARG A 120 -20.65 -11.74 14.76
C ARG A 120 -20.06 -10.33 14.77
N LEU A 121 -20.28 -9.62 15.87
CA LEU A 121 -19.76 -8.28 16.11
C LEU A 121 -19.19 -8.22 17.51
N SER A 122 -17.92 -7.86 17.59
CA SER A 122 -17.23 -7.74 18.86
C SER A 122 -16.09 -6.72 18.78
N PRO A 123 -15.60 -6.22 19.93
CA PRO A 123 -14.41 -5.38 19.96
C PRO A 123 -13.19 -6.08 19.34
N ALA A 124 -12.97 -7.37 19.60
CA ALA A 124 -11.84 -8.10 19.04
C ALA A 124 -11.94 -8.24 17.51
N LEU A 125 -13.13 -8.45 16.96
CA LEU A 125 -13.36 -8.44 15.51
C LEU A 125 -13.06 -7.07 14.89
N SER A 126 -13.52 -6.00 15.53
CA SER A 126 -13.25 -4.63 15.08
C SER A 126 -11.76 -4.34 15.06
N PHE A 127 -11.06 -4.76 16.10
CA PHE A 127 -9.61 -4.60 16.24
C PHE A 127 -8.87 -5.39 15.17
N ASN A 128 -9.19 -6.69 14.98
CA ASN A 128 -8.53 -7.53 13.97
C ASN A 128 -8.73 -7.01 12.55
N VAL A 129 -9.93 -6.53 12.21
CA VAL A 129 -10.19 -5.92 10.90
C VAL A 129 -9.37 -4.65 10.70
N GLN A 130 -9.28 -3.79 11.71
CA GLN A 130 -8.46 -2.58 11.64
C GLN A 130 -6.97 -2.91 11.50
N GLY A 131 -6.47 -3.91 12.25
CA GLY A 131 -5.09 -4.38 12.11
C GLY A 131 -4.79 -4.83 10.67
N MET A 132 -5.69 -5.62 10.07
CA MET A 132 -5.54 -6.06 8.68
C MET A 132 -5.60 -4.87 7.69
N GLN A 133 -6.54 -3.93 7.87
CA GLN A 133 -6.60 -2.71 7.05
C GLN A 133 -5.30 -1.92 7.13
N THR A 134 -4.76 -1.72 8.34
CA THR A 134 -3.52 -0.98 8.56
C THR A 134 -2.37 -1.62 7.79
N ILE A 135 -2.11 -2.92 7.98
CA ILE A 135 -0.99 -3.57 7.27
C ILE A 135 -1.19 -3.59 5.77
N MET A 136 -2.44 -3.74 5.30
CA MET A 136 -2.78 -3.71 3.87
C MET A 136 -2.76 -2.30 3.26
N ARG A 137 -2.67 -1.24 4.08
CA ARG A 137 -2.45 0.14 3.62
C ARG A 137 -0.99 0.57 3.74
N THR A 138 -0.22 0.04 4.68
CA THR A 138 1.11 0.57 4.99
C THR A 138 2.22 -0.16 4.25
N ARG A 139 2.10 -1.48 4.09
CA ARG A 139 3.18 -2.31 3.54
C ARG A 139 3.14 -2.48 2.02
N VAL A 140 2.11 -1.96 1.36
CA VAL A 140 1.90 -2.13 -0.08
C VAL A 140 2.80 -1.23 -0.92
N PRO A 141 3.12 -1.63 -2.18
CA PRO A 141 4.01 -0.85 -3.01
C PRO A 141 3.52 0.57 -3.31
N ALA A 142 2.20 0.77 -3.41
CA ALA A 142 1.62 2.10 -3.61
C ALA A 142 2.07 3.11 -2.53
N THR A 143 2.16 2.65 -1.28
CA THR A 143 2.59 3.47 -0.15
C THR A 143 4.08 3.75 -0.18
N ARG A 144 4.89 2.71 -0.44
CA ARG A 144 6.35 2.85 -0.47
C ARG A 144 6.82 3.70 -1.64
N ASP A 145 6.24 3.51 -2.81
CA ASP A 145 6.60 4.27 -4.01
C ASP A 145 6.19 5.74 -3.84
N ARG A 146 5.05 6.02 -3.20
CA ARG A 146 4.69 7.40 -2.82
C ARG A 146 5.71 8.03 -1.89
N ILE A 147 6.13 7.32 -0.83
CA ILE A 147 7.13 7.86 0.11
C ILE A 147 8.45 8.12 -0.61
N ALA A 148 8.87 7.21 -1.50
CA ALA A 148 10.04 7.41 -2.34
C ALA A 148 9.93 8.68 -3.19
N LEU A 149 8.79 8.92 -3.84
CA LEU A 149 8.57 10.15 -4.62
C LEU A 149 8.64 11.42 -3.76
N MET A 150 8.12 11.38 -2.52
CA MET A 150 8.19 12.52 -1.60
C MET A 150 9.64 12.81 -1.18
N LEU A 151 10.40 11.77 -0.83
CA LEU A 151 11.81 11.88 -0.46
C LEU A 151 12.67 12.34 -1.64
N GLU A 152 12.38 11.85 -2.85
CA GLU A 152 13.05 12.27 -4.08
C GLU A 152 12.84 13.76 -4.34
N ALA A 153 11.60 14.23 -4.29
CA ALA A 153 11.28 15.65 -4.46
C ALA A 153 11.96 16.52 -3.39
N LYS A 154 12.03 16.02 -2.15
CA LYS A 154 12.74 16.67 -1.04
C LYS A 154 14.22 16.83 -1.33
N LEU A 155 14.91 15.73 -1.60
CA LEU A 155 16.35 15.75 -1.86
C LEU A 155 16.69 16.64 -3.06
N ARG A 156 15.90 16.56 -4.14
CA ARG A 156 16.06 17.39 -5.33
C ARG A 156 15.93 18.87 -5.01
N SER A 157 14.93 19.24 -4.20
CA SER A 157 14.71 20.63 -3.80
C SER A 157 15.83 21.14 -2.91
N GLU A 158 16.25 20.36 -1.91
CA GLU A 158 17.36 20.69 -1.00
C GLU A 158 18.67 20.94 -1.77
N CYS A 159 19.01 20.09 -2.75
CA CYS A 159 20.20 20.27 -3.56
C CYS A 159 20.17 21.60 -4.34
N LYS A 160 19.03 21.96 -4.93
CA LYS A 160 18.89 23.26 -5.62
C LYS A 160 19.04 24.44 -4.67
N VAL A 161 18.52 24.35 -3.45
CA VAL A 161 18.70 25.40 -2.43
C VAL A 161 20.18 25.58 -2.11
N LEU A 162 20.87 24.47 -1.85
CA LEU A 162 22.28 24.47 -1.49
C LEU A 162 23.13 25.03 -2.63
N GLU A 163 22.81 24.71 -3.88
CA GLU A 163 23.43 25.30 -5.06
C GLU A 163 23.23 26.83 -5.10
N GLU A 164 21.99 27.31 -4.96
CA GLU A 164 21.68 28.75 -5.01
C GLU A 164 22.42 29.57 -3.94
N ILE A 165 22.60 29.00 -2.74
CA ILE A 165 23.28 29.69 -1.63
C ILE A 165 24.80 29.42 -1.59
N GLY A 166 25.35 28.73 -2.59
CA GLY A 166 26.78 28.41 -2.68
C GLY A 166 27.27 27.46 -1.57
N LYS A 167 26.39 26.60 -1.06
CA LYS A 167 26.69 25.59 -0.02
C LYS A 167 26.46 24.15 -0.49
N LEU A 168 26.49 23.93 -1.81
CA LEU A 168 26.39 22.58 -2.36
C LEU A 168 27.60 21.75 -1.89
N PRO A 169 27.40 20.51 -1.39
CA PRO A 169 28.49 19.64 -1.00
C PRO A 169 29.45 19.37 -2.19
N PRO A 170 30.78 19.30 -1.98
CA PRO A 170 31.76 19.11 -3.06
C PRO A 170 31.51 17.87 -3.94
N ASP A 171 30.99 16.79 -3.35
CA ASP A 171 30.65 15.54 -4.04
C ASP A 171 29.43 15.66 -4.96
N LEU A 172 28.59 16.70 -4.76
CA LEU A 172 27.41 17.00 -5.57
C LEU A 172 27.64 18.12 -6.58
N GLU A 173 28.74 18.88 -6.49
CA GLU A 173 29.06 19.99 -7.41
C GLU A 173 29.07 19.56 -8.89
N ARG A 174 29.47 18.32 -9.18
CA ARG A 174 29.42 17.75 -10.54
C ARG A 174 28.02 17.70 -11.17
N TYR A 175 26.97 17.84 -10.36
CA TYR A 175 25.57 17.82 -10.78
C TYR A 175 24.90 19.20 -10.74
N ALA A 176 25.65 20.27 -10.43
CA ALA A 176 25.15 21.64 -10.44
C ALA A 176 24.46 21.96 -11.78
N GLY A 177 23.30 22.60 -11.71
CA GLY A 177 22.45 22.94 -12.86
C GLY A 177 21.72 21.75 -13.50
N GLN A 178 21.94 20.51 -13.04
CA GLN A 178 21.39 19.29 -13.64
C GLN A 178 20.41 18.55 -12.73
N PHE A 179 20.12 19.09 -11.55
CA PHE A 179 19.26 18.45 -10.56
C PHE A 179 17.82 18.19 -11.03
N ASP A 180 17.36 18.65 -12.20
CA ASP A 180 16.06 18.22 -12.75
C ASP A 180 16.12 16.96 -13.61
N THR A 181 17.31 16.61 -14.08
CA THR A 181 17.52 15.52 -15.06
C THR A 181 18.29 14.35 -14.49
N VAL A 182 19.06 14.57 -13.41
CA VAL A 182 19.80 13.52 -12.72
C VAL A 182 18.82 12.53 -12.07
N PRO A 183 18.96 11.21 -12.33
CA PRO A 183 18.20 10.18 -11.63
C PRO A 183 18.50 10.19 -10.13
N VAL A 184 17.47 10.24 -9.30
CA VAL A 184 17.60 10.26 -7.83
C VAL A 184 16.94 9.01 -7.26
N GLY A 185 17.75 8.01 -6.93
CA GLY A 185 17.28 6.78 -6.30
C GLY A 185 17.18 6.92 -4.78
N ILE A 186 16.05 6.55 -4.19
CA ILE A 186 15.82 6.60 -2.75
C ILE A 186 16.22 5.28 -2.08
N ASN A 187 16.94 5.38 -0.96
CA ASN A 187 17.28 4.21 -0.14
C ASN A 187 15.99 3.49 0.30
N PRO A 188 15.79 2.22 -0.07
CA PRO A 188 14.60 1.46 0.31
C PRO A 188 14.37 1.36 1.82
N GLN A 189 15.42 1.51 2.65
CA GLN A 189 15.29 1.51 4.11
C GLN A 189 14.51 2.71 4.63
N GLU A 190 14.67 3.90 4.03
CA GLU A 190 13.93 5.11 4.43
C GLU A 190 12.42 4.89 4.28
N THR A 191 12.01 4.23 3.19
CA THR A 191 10.60 3.92 2.95
C THR A 191 10.04 2.87 3.93
N LEU A 192 10.88 2.02 4.53
CA LEU A 192 10.46 1.06 5.56
C LEU A 192 10.22 1.73 6.90
N LEU A 193 11.08 2.68 7.27
CA LEU A 193 10.96 3.42 8.53
C LEU A 193 9.68 4.27 8.52
N ALA A 194 9.38 4.91 7.39
CA ALA A 194 8.15 5.70 7.22
C ALA A 194 6.84 4.88 7.29
N MET A 195 6.89 3.54 7.26
CA MET A 195 5.69 2.71 7.42
C MET A 195 5.09 2.81 8.83
N GLU A 196 5.89 3.12 9.85
CA GLU A 196 5.42 3.30 11.22
C GLU A 196 4.49 4.52 11.31
N ASP A 197 4.96 5.67 10.81
CA ASP A 197 4.18 6.93 10.77
C ASP A 197 2.90 6.77 9.93
N GLU A 198 2.97 6.04 8.81
CA GLU A 198 1.79 5.72 8.00
C GLU A 198 0.78 4.85 8.75
N SER A 199 1.26 3.92 9.59
CA SER A 199 0.40 3.06 10.39
C SER A 199 -0.36 3.86 11.45
N GLN A 200 0.33 4.81 12.09
CA GLN A 200 -0.28 5.73 13.06
C GLN A 200 -1.32 6.63 12.39
N THR A 201 -0.94 7.28 11.28
CA THR A 201 -1.83 8.17 10.52
C THR A 201 -3.09 7.45 10.04
N PHE A 202 -2.95 6.21 9.58
CA PHE A 202 -4.09 5.41 9.16
C PHE A 202 -4.94 4.94 10.35
N GLY A 203 -4.34 4.62 11.49
CA GLY A 203 -5.06 4.34 12.74
C GLY A 203 -5.95 5.51 13.14
N ASP A 204 -5.43 6.73 13.16
CA ASP A 204 -6.17 7.96 13.46
C ASP A 204 -7.34 8.20 12.50
N LEU A 205 -7.18 7.81 11.23
CA LEU A 205 -8.28 7.80 10.28
C LEU A 205 -9.37 6.82 10.71
N CYS A 206 -9.03 5.58 11.07
CA CYS A 206 -10.01 4.58 11.49
C CYS A 206 -10.83 5.00 12.72
N PHE A 207 -10.23 5.72 13.67
CA PHE A 207 -10.95 6.28 14.83
C PHE A 207 -11.94 7.40 14.49
N ARG A 208 -11.92 7.93 13.27
CA ARG A 208 -12.89 8.93 12.77
C ARG A 208 -14.02 8.31 11.93
N LEU A 209 -14.00 7.00 11.71
CA LEU A 209 -14.94 6.31 10.83
C LEU A 209 -15.78 5.29 11.61
N GLY A 210 -17.06 5.22 11.28
CA GLY A 210 -17.92 4.12 11.69
C GLY A 210 -18.02 3.07 10.59
N PHE A 211 -17.93 1.81 10.98
CA PHE A 211 -17.81 0.71 10.02
C PHE A 211 -19.02 -0.21 10.01
N GLU A 212 -19.31 -0.75 8.84
CA GLU A 212 -20.25 -1.85 8.63
C GLU A 212 -19.64 -2.91 7.71
N VAL A 213 -20.10 -4.15 7.85
CA VAL A 213 -19.74 -5.24 6.94
C VAL A 213 -20.89 -5.48 5.96
N LEU A 214 -20.57 -5.35 4.68
CA LEU A 214 -21.48 -5.63 3.58
C LEU A 214 -21.32 -7.09 3.13
N HIS A 215 -22.42 -7.81 3.10
CA HIS A 215 -22.53 -9.18 2.60
C HIS A 215 -23.12 -9.15 1.19
N ASN A 216 -22.34 -9.56 0.20
CA ASN A 216 -22.75 -9.56 -1.19
C ASN A 216 -23.64 -10.77 -1.49
N LYS A 217 -24.90 -10.50 -1.84
CA LYS A 217 -25.91 -11.50 -2.24
C LYS A 217 -26.14 -11.52 -3.75
N THR A 218 -25.28 -10.86 -4.51
CA THR A 218 -25.29 -10.90 -5.97
C THR A 218 -24.38 -12.00 -6.51
N ASP A 219 -24.48 -12.29 -7.80
CA ASP A 219 -23.60 -13.19 -8.54
C ASP A 219 -22.21 -12.59 -8.82
N ILE A 220 -22.08 -11.26 -8.91
CA ILE A 220 -20.82 -10.57 -9.18
C ILE A 220 -19.95 -10.54 -7.91
N PRO A 221 -18.77 -11.17 -7.86
CA PRO A 221 -17.89 -11.10 -6.70
C PRO A 221 -17.27 -9.70 -6.52
N PHE A 222 -16.90 -9.37 -5.28
CA PHE A 222 -16.03 -8.22 -5.03
C PHE A 222 -14.61 -8.48 -5.56
N LEU A 223 -13.99 -7.44 -6.09
CA LEU A 223 -12.56 -7.42 -6.42
C LEU A 223 -11.71 -7.12 -5.17
N THR A 224 -10.41 -7.34 -5.29
CA THR A 224 -9.37 -6.72 -4.46
C THR A 224 -8.18 -6.30 -5.33
N SER A 225 -7.09 -5.84 -4.75
CA SER A 225 -5.89 -5.40 -5.46
C SER A 225 -4.65 -5.51 -4.59
N ASP A 226 -3.50 -5.11 -5.14
CA ASP A 226 -2.29 -4.87 -4.36
C ASP A 226 -2.31 -3.55 -3.55
N ASN A 227 -3.45 -2.86 -3.53
CA ASN A 227 -3.69 -1.65 -2.75
C ASN A 227 -5.15 -1.64 -2.27
N PRO A 228 -5.53 -2.58 -1.39
CA PRO A 228 -6.94 -2.94 -1.18
C PRO A 228 -7.71 -1.96 -0.31
N VAL A 229 -7.04 -1.03 0.38
CA VAL A 229 -7.68 -0.01 1.24
C VAL A 229 -7.87 1.27 0.45
N CYS A 230 -9.11 1.53 0.04
CA CYS A 230 -9.48 2.72 -0.72
C CYS A 230 -10.09 3.75 0.23
N THR A 231 -9.63 5.01 0.18
CA THR A 231 -10.29 6.12 0.90
C THR A 231 -10.46 7.31 -0.03
N TYR A 232 -11.62 7.95 0.00
CA TYR A 232 -11.96 9.07 -0.88
C TYR A 232 -13.14 9.88 -0.33
N ASP A 233 -13.35 11.07 -0.88
CA ASP A 233 -14.57 11.85 -0.64
C ASP A 233 -15.73 11.29 -1.49
N PRO A 234 -16.78 10.72 -0.86
CA PRO A 234 -17.90 10.13 -1.58
C PRO A 234 -18.78 11.18 -2.29
N ARG A 235 -18.67 12.47 -1.95
CA ARG A 235 -19.38 13.57 -2.63
C ARG A 235 -18.80 13.86 -4.01
N LYS A 236 -17.53 13.50 -4.25
CA LYS A 236 -16.87 13.73 -5.53
C LYS A 236 -17.24 12.63 -6.54
N PRO A 237 -17.63 12.98 -7.78
CA PRO A 237 -17.83 12.00 -8.83
C PRO A 237 -16.52 11.30 -9.17
N LEU A 238 -16.59 10.06 -9.64
CA LEU A 238 -15.44 9.15 -9.81
C LEU A 238 -14.22 9.79 -10.49
N LEU A 239 -14.42 10.54 -11.58
CA LEU A 239 -13.35 11.16 -12.36
C LEU A 239 -12.73 12.40 -11.68
N ALA A 240 -13.43 13.00 -10.72
CA ALA A 240 -12.95 14.15 -9.94
C ALA A 240 -12.47 13.76 -8.54
N ARG A 241 -12.42 12.45 -8.23
CA ARG A 241 -11.93 11.97 -6.94
C ARG A 241 -10.42 12.10 -6.87
N THR A 242 -9.97 12.50 -5.70
CA THR A 242 -8.57 12.43 -5.28
C THR A 242 -8.42 11.22 -4.36
N PRO A 243 -7.46 10.31 -4.61
CA PRO A 243 -7.25 9.19 -3.71
C PRO A 243 -6.70 9.70 -2.37
N TYR A 244 -7.14 9.10 -1.26
CA TYR A 244 -6.67 9.44 0.09
C TYR A 244 -6.92 10.91 0.51
N ASP A 245 -7.86 11.59 -0.12
CA ASP A 245 -8.32 12.90 0.36
C ASP A 245 -9.21 12.73 1.59
N HIS A 246 -8.76 13.30 2.71
CA HIS A 246 -9.43 13.23 4.01
C HIS A 246 -9.86 14.62 4.50
N SER A 247 -9.89 15.65 3.64
CA SER A 247 -10.27 17.01 4.06
C SER A 247 -11.78 17.21 4.25
N GLY A 248 -12.60 16.26 3.77
CA GLY A 248 -14.06 16.36 3.75
C GLY A 248 -14.77 15.14 4.32
N ASP A 249 -15.89 14.75 3.70
CA ASP A 249 -16.49 13.44 3.99
C ASP A 249 -15.52 12.33 3.57
N ILE A 250 -15.53 11.23 4.31
CA ILE A 250 -14.64 10.11 4.01
C ILE A 250 -15.48 8.85 3.89
N GLU A 251 -15.24 8.11 2.82
CA GLU A 251 -15.65 6.73 2.66
C GLU A 251 -14.41 5.85 2.53
N LEU A 252 -14.38 4.74 3.28
CA LEU A 252 -13.34 3.74 3.24
C LEU A 252 -13.92 2.43 2.72
N ILE A 253 -13.28 1.85 1.71
CA ILE A 253 -13.59 0.51 1.21
C ILE A 253 -12.42 -0.41 1.51
N PHE A 254 -12.72 -1.56 2.10
CA PHE A 254 -11.77 -2.66 2.25
C PHE A 254 -12.46 -4.00 1.97
N PRO A 255 -12.22 -4.63 0.81
CA PRO A 255 -12.75 -5.95 0.50
C PRO A 255 -12.19 -6.98 1.49
N LEU A 256 -13.02 -7.81 2.11
CA LEU A 256 -12.60 -8.88 3.03
C LEU A 256 -12.42 -10.21 2.31
N THR A 257 -13.37 -10.50 1.40
CA THR A 257 -13.45 -11.69 0.57
C THR A 257 -14.19 -11.33 -0.71
N ALA A 258 -14.31 -12.25 -1.67
CA ALA A 258 -15.17 -12.09 -2.84
C ALA A 258 -16.66 -11.84 -2.50
N ARG A 259 -17.09 -12.11 -1.26
CA ARG A 259 -18.48 -11.98 -0.81
C ARG A 259 -18.70 -11.02 0.35
N MET A 260 -17.64 -10.43 0.90
CA MET A 260 -17.76 -9.49 2.02
C MET A 260 -16.84 -8.28 1.84
N LEU A 261 -17.31 -7.12 2.29
CA LEU A 261 -16.57 -5.85 2.20
C LEU A 261 -16.84 -5.02 3.46
N VAL A 262 -15.80 -4.39 4.01
CA VAL A 262 -15.94 -3.37 5.05
C VAL A 262 -16.14 -2.02 4.40
N LEU A 263 -17.19 -1.32 4.84
CA LEU A 263 -17.47 0.06 4.46
C LEU A 263 -17.35 0.97 5.68
N GLY A 264 -16.31 1.80 5.72
CA GLY A 264 -16.15 2.88 6.69
C GLY A 264 -16.74 4.18 6.18
N SER A 265 -17.32 5.00 7.07
CA SER A 265 -17.76 6.36 6.72
C SER A 265 -17.66 7.31 7.90
N SER A 266 -17.23 8.55 7.65
CA SER A 266 -17.20 9.62 8.66
C SER A 266 -18.60 10.07 9.12
N LYS A 267 -19.65 9.72 8.36
CA LYS A 267 -21.05 9.96 8.73
C LYS A 267 -21.65 8.87 9.62
N ARG A 268 -20.94 7.76 9.82
CA ARG A 268 -21.47 6.60 10.55
C ARG A 268 -20.92 6.58 11.97
N GLN A 269 -21.79 6.39 12.94
CA GLN A 269 -21.45 6.12 14.34
C GLN A 269 -21.90 4.70 14.72
N PRO A 270 -21.33 4.08 15.77
CA PRO A 270 -20.14 4.52 16.53
C PRO A 270 -18.83 4.44 15.72
N PHE A 271 -17.89 5.32 16.02
CA PHE A 271 -16.56 5.35 15.42
C PHE A 271 -15.62 4.26 15.97
N GLY A 272 -14.64 3.85 15.15
CA GLY A 272 -13.58 2.92 15.53
C GLY A 272 -14.06 1.48 15.75
N VAL A 273 -15.30 1.15 15.39
CA VAL A 273 -15.85 -0.21 15.58
C VAL A 273 -16.72 -0.66 14.40
N LEU A 274 -16.75 -1.98 14.20
CA LEU A 274 -17.74 -2.63 13.36
C LEU A 274 -19.08 -2.63 14.09
N SER A 275 -20.04 -1.88 13.56
CA SER A 275 -21.31 -1.61 14.25
C SER A 275 -22.46 -2.51 13.78
N ARG A 276 -22.39 -3.03 12.54
CA ARG A 276 -23.48 -3.82 11.93
C ARG A 276 -23.05 -4.59 10.70
N HIS A 277 -23.90 -5.54 10.31
CA HIS A 277 -23.86 -6.21 9.01
C HIS A 277 -25.04 -5.76 8.14
N ARG A 278 -24.85 -5.74 6.82
CA ARG A 278 -25.92 -5.44 5.85
C ARG A 278 -25.75 -6.29 4.58
N ASP A 279 -26.85 -6.74 4.01
CA ASP A 279 -26.84 -7.38 2.69
C ASP A 279 -26.84 -6.36 1.55
N VAL A 280 -26.12 -6.69 0.48
CA VAL A 280 -26.15 -5.98 -0.80
C VAL A 280 -26.66 -6.93 -1.86
N THR A 281 -27.86 -6.64 -2.36
CA THR A 281 -28.52 -7.38 -3.45
C THR A 281 -28.49 -6.63 -4.78
N ASP A 282 -28.08 -5.35 -4.77
CA ASP A 282 -27.98 -4.52 -5.97
C ASP A 282 -26.63 -4.72 -6.68
N LYS A 283 -26.68 -5.28 -7.89
CA LYS A 283 -25.52 -5.48 -8.76
C LYS A 283 -24.84 -4.16 -9.16
N HIS A 284 -25.60 -3.07 -9.30
CA HIS A 284 -25.03 -1.77 -9.65
C HIS A 284 -24.15 -1.24 -8.53
N LYS A 285 -24.57 -1.41 -7.28
CA LYS A 285 -23.77 -1.07 -6.11
C LYS A 285 -22.49 -1.91 -6.00
N VAL A 286 -22.56 -3.22 -6.23
CA VAL A 286 -21.37 -4.09 -6.26
C VAL A 286 -20.39 -3.67 -7.35
N ARG A 287 -20.89 -3.39 -8.57
CA ARG A 287 -20.07 -2.84 -9.66
C ARG A 287 -19.47 -1.47 -9.30
N GLY A 288 -20.19 -0.63 -8.56
CA GLY A 288 -19.69 0.65 -8.05
C GLY A 288 -18.48 0.47 -7.13
N PHE A 289 -18.56 -0.48 -6.19
CA PHE A 289 -17.43 -0.84 -5.32
C PHE A 289 -16.25 -1.39 -6.13
N ASN A 290 -16.50 -2.35 -7.03
CA ASN A 290 -15.45 -2.92 -7.89
C ASN A 290 -14.78 -1.86 -8.77
N ARG A 291 -15.53 -0.86 -9.24
CA ARG A 291 -14.97 0.28 -9.98
C ARG A 291 -13.97 1.07 -9.15
N THR A 292 -14.33 1.39 -7.91
CA THR A 292 -13.40 2.07 -7.00
C THR A 292 -12.17 1.19 -6.71
N ILE A 293 -12.36 -0.10 -6.43
CA ILE A 293 -11.25 -1.02 -6.13
C ILE A 293 -10.29 -1.12 -7.32
N ALA A 294 -10.80 -1.22 -8.55
CA ALA A 294 -9.99 -1.23 -9.77
C ALA A 294 -9.26 0.09 -9.98
N GLN A 295 -9.90 1.24 -9.71
CA GLN A 295 -9.27 2.56 -9.81
C GLN A 295 -8.12 2.74 -8.80
N PHE A 296 -8.22 2.12 -7.63
CA PHE A 296 -7.18 2.18 -6.59
C PHE A 296 -6.09 1.12 -6.74
N ALA A 297 -6.26 0.13 -7.62
CA ALA A 297 -5.22 -0.86 -7.89
C ALA A 297 -3.92 -0.19 -8.34
N TYR A 298 -2.78 -0.76 -7.96
CA TYR A 298 -1.48 -0.13 -8.21
C TYR A 298 -0.65 -0.90 -9.23
N ARG A 299 -0.33 -2.17 -8.96
CA ARG A 299 0.34 -3.07 -9.92
C ARG A 299 -0.59 -4.16 -10.42
N MET A 300 -1.61 -4.51 -9.64
CA MET A 300 -2.55 -5.56 -10.04
C MET A 300 -3.92 -5.43 -9.40
N THR A 301 -4.94 -5.75 -10.18
CA THR A 301 -6.29 -6.07 -9.67
C THR A 301 -6.44 -7.58 -9.54
N VAL A 302 -7.21 -8.03 -8.57
CA VAL A 302 -7.44 -9.44 -8.28
C VAL A 302 -8.94 -9.71 -8.23
N GLY A 303 -9.38 -10.74 -8.96
CA GLY A 303 -10.77 -11.20 -8.97
C GLY A 303 -10.87 -12.69 -8.70
N GLN A 304 -12.02 -13.13 -8.17
CA GLN A 304 -12.36 -14.55 -8.07
C GLN A 304 -12.61 -15.17 -9.45
N ASP A 305 -13.24 -14.40 -10.34
CA ASP A 305 -13.61 -14.82 -11.68
C ASP A 305 -13.29 -13.74 -12.74
N ARG A 306 -13.85 -13.92 -13.93
CA ARG A 306 -13.70 -13.03 -15.10
C ARG A 306 -14.92 -12.14 -15.37
N SER A 307 -15.81 -11.98 -14.38
CA SER A 307 -17.03 -11.19 -14.53
C SER A 307 -16.77 -9.67 -14.65
N SER A 308 -15.56 -9.23 -14.30
CA SER A 308 -15.17 -7.81 -14.24
C SER A 308 -14.07 -7.42 -15.23
N ASP A 309 -13.72 -8.28 -16.21
CA ASP A 309 -12.62 -8.06 -17.17
C ASP A 309 -12.65 -6.65 -17.80
N ALA A 310 -13.79 -6.28 -18.39
CA ALA A 310 -13.95 -4.98 -19.06
C ALA A 310 -13.78 -3.80 -18.09
N LEU A 311 -14.32 -3.92 -16.87
CA LEU A 311 -14.21 -2.88 -15.85
C LEU A 311 -12.75 -2.69 -15.40
N ILE A 312 -12.03 -3.78 -15.22
CA ILE A 312 -10.62 -3.75 -14.79
C ILE A 312 -9.76 -3.09 -15.88
N CYS A 313 -9.95 -3.47 -17.14
CA CYS A 313 -9.20 -2.90 -18.26
C CYS A 313 -9.38 -1.38 -18.37
N VAL A 314 -10.59 -0.87 -18.14
CA VAL A 314 -10.88 0.58 -18.18
C VAL A 314 -10.09 1.36 -17.12
N HIS A 315 -9.79 0.76 -15.97
CA HIS A 315 -9.15 1.45 -14.84
C HIS A 315 -7.66 1.14 -14.67
N ALA A 316 -7.09 0.20 -15.43
CA ALA A 316 -5.71 -0.26 -15.27
C ALA A 316 -4.62 0.79 -15.59
N ARG A 317 -4.94 1.85 -16.36
CA ARG A 317 -3.94 2.82 -16.84
C ARG A 317 -3.48 3.82 -15.78
N LEU A 318 -4.33 4.14 -14.81
CA LEU A 318 -4.06 5.15 -13.79
C LEU A 318 -4.08 4.49 -12.42
N VAL A 319 -3.20 4.96 -11.53
CA VAL A 319 -3.01 4.42 -10.19
C VAL A 319 -2.99 5.57 -9.18
N PRO A 320 -3.27 5.31 -7.89
CA PRO A 320 -3.00 6.27 -6.83
C PRO A 320 -1.51 6.59 -6.77
N THR A 321 -1.18 7.86 -6.94
CA THR A 321 0.19 8.39 -6.84
C THR A 321 0.13 9.83 -6.33
N ILE A 322 1.24 10.56 -6.38
CA ILE A 322 1.31 11.97 -6.04
C ILE A 322 1.82 12.82 -7.20
N SER A 323 1.41 14.08 -7.22
CA SER A 323 2.14 15.14 -7.91
C SER A 323 2.86 16.00 -6.88
N THR A 324 4.09 16.38 -7.16
CA THR A 324 4.88 17.30 -6.35
C THR A 324 5.07 18.62 -7.09
N GLU A 325 5.03 19.72 -6.36
CA GLU A 325 5.28 21.08 -6.83
C GLU A 325 6.18 21.75 -5.80
N VAL A 326 7.29 22.33 -6.25
CA VAL A 326 8.21 23.06 -5.39
C VAL A 326 7.85 24.54 -5.48
N ARG A 327 7.47 25.14 -4.36
CA ARG A 327 7.17 26.57 -4.25
C ARG A 327 8.23 27.26 -3.42
N ARG A 328 8.66 28.43 -3.88
CA ARG A 328 9.52 29.32 -3.12
C ARG A 328 8.66 30.39 -2.47
N HIS A 329 8.77 30.52 -1.15
CA HIS A 329 8.13 31.59 -0.40
C HIS A 329 9.19 32.26 0.48
N ASN A 330 9.67 33.44 0.06
CA ASN A 330 10.81 34.13 0.67
C ASN A 330 12.08 33.25 0.69
N ASN A 331 12.63 33.01 1.89
CA ASN A 331 13.80 32.16 2.14
C ASN A 331 13.43 30.69 2.44
N GLU A 332 12.15 30.32 2.35
CA GLU A 332 11.68 28.96 2.59
C GLU A 332 11.28 28.29 1.27
N ILE A 333 11.65 27.02 1.15
CA ILE A 333 11.19 26.15 0.08
C ILE A 333 10.15 25.19 0.63
N GLN A 334 8.97 25.25 0.01
CA GLN A 334 7.82 24.44 0.37
C GLN A 334 7.59 23.43 -0.74
N ILE A 335 7.57 22.16 -0.36
CA ILE A 335 7.21 21.08 -1.27
C ILE A 335 5.73 20.82 -1.06
N VAL A 336 4.93 21.32 -1.99
CA VAL A 336 3.50 21.05 -2.03
C VAL A 336 3.32 19.75 -2.79
N TRP A 337 2.70 18.77 -2.15
CA TRP A 337 2.34 17.53 -2.81
C TRP A 337 0.87 17.26 -2.61
N ARG A 338 0.29 16.53 -3.57
CA ARG A 338 -1.11 16.12 -3.52
C ARG A 338 -1.23 14.74 -4.11
N HIS A 339 -2.14 13.95 -3.57
CA HIS A 339 -2.54 12.70 -4.16
C HIS A 339 -3.28 12.96 -5.48
N ILE A 340 -3.09 12.06 -6.45
CA ILE A 340 -3.79 12.06 -7.74
C ILE A 340 -3.99 10.61 -8.22
N PHE A 341 -4.90 10.40 -9.17
CA PHE A 341 -4.84 9.25 -10.06
C PHE A 341 -4.00 9.62 -11.28
N GLY A 342 -2.85 8.99 -11.43
CA GLY A 342 -1.89 9.28 -12.50
C GLY A 342 -1.24 8.02 -13.06
N PRO A 343 -0.42 8.13 -14.11
CA PRO A 343 0.41 7.00 -14.57
C PRO A 343 1.26 6.45 -13.42
N LYS A 344 1.51 5.14 -13.42
CA LYS A 344 2.39 4.52 -12.41
C LYS A 344 3.79 5.15 -12.49
N PRO A 345 4.33 5.66 -11.37
CA PRO A 345 5.63 6.31 -11.38
C PRO A 345 6.75 5.32 -11.74
N ALA A 346 7.75 5.82 -12.45
CA ALA A 346 9.00 5.11 -12.70
C ALA A 346 10.06 5.61 -11.71
N LEU A 347 10.36 4.82 -10.68
CA LEU A 347 11.35 5.19 -9.67
C LEU A 347 12.77 4.93 -10.19
N SER A 348 13.67 5.85 -9.88
CA SER A 348 15.09 5.67 -10.16
C SER A 348 15.69 4.58 -9.27
N GLN A 349 16.63 3.82 -9.83
CA GLN A 349 17.32 2.77 -9.06
C GLN A 349 18.16 3.40 -7.94
N TYR A 350 18.03 2.88 -6.72
CA TYR A 350 18.96 3.22 -5.65
C TYR A 350 20.35 2.65 -5.91
N ILE A 351 21.35 3.52 -5.86
CA ILE A 351 22.76 3.20 -6.09
C ILE A 351 23.48 3.22 -4.74
N ASP A 352 23.91 2.04 -4.32
CA ASP A 352 24.56 1.80 -3.03
C ASP A 352 25.96 1.16 -3.20
N THR A 353 26.45 1.06 -4.44
CA THR A 353 27.72 0.43 -4.78
C THR A 353 28.39 1.16 -5.95
N PRO A 354 29.73 1.28 -5.99
CA PRO A 354 30.46 1.87 -7.10
C PRO A 354 30.16 1.25 -8.46
N GLU A 355 29.91 -0.07 -8.52
CA GLU A 355 29.62 -0.79 -9.77
C GLU A 355 28.24 -0.43 -10.34
N LYS A 356 27.26 -0.15 -9.47
CA LYS A 356 25.94 0.35 -9.90
C LYS A 356 26.06 1.80 -10.37
N ALA A 357 26.87 2.62 -9.69
CA ALA A 357 27.15 3.99 -10.09
C ALA A 357 27.77 4.03 -11.50
N SER A 358 28.85 3.28 -11.71
CA SER A 358 29.54 3.18 -12.99
C SER A 358 28.60 2.73 -14.13
N ARG A 359 27.71 1.77 -13.85
CA ARG A 359 26.71 1.31 -14.82
C ARG A 359 25.66 2.36 -15.15
N LEU A 360 25.22 3.15 -14.17
CA LEU A 360 24.29 4.26 -14.43
C LEU A 360 24.98 5.35 -15.26
N GLU A 361 26.18 5.75 -14.88
CA GLU A 361 26.97 6.78 -15.57
C GLU A 361 27.22 6.38 -17.04
N ALA A 362 27.59 5.12 -17.30
CA ALA A 362 27.73 4.59 -18.66
C ALA A 362 26.43 4.67 -19.47
N LYS A 363 25.28 4.38 -18.85
CA LYS A 363 23.96 4.52 -19.50
C LYS A 363 23.65 5.98 -19.81
N MET A 364 23.90 6.89 -18.87
CA MET A 364 23.68 8.33 -19.08
C MET A 364 24.55 8.86 -20.23
N ALA A 365 25.83 8.47 -20.30
CA ALA A 365 26.72 8.83 -21.40
C ALA A 365 26.25 8.28 -22.76
N SER A 366 25.72 7.05 -22.80
CA SER A 366 25.19 6.44 -24.03
C SER A 366 23.90 7.12 -24.52
N ALA A 367 23.06 7.60 -23.60
CA ALA A 367 21.83 8.31 -23.93
C ALA A 367 22.14 9.73 -24.46
N ALA A 368 23.14 10.40 -23.89
CA ALA A 368 23.60 11.71 -24.35
C ALA A 368 24.31 11.68 -25.72
N SER A 369 24.79 10.52 -26.17
CA SER A 369 25.50 10.34 -27.45
C SER A 369 24.63 9.76 -28.57
N SER A 370 23.36 9.45 -28.30
CA SER A 370 22.42 9.01 -29.34
C SER A 370 21.84 10.24 -30.07
N PRO A 371 22.11 10.43 -31.38
CA PRO A 371 21.55 11.56 -32.11
C PRO A 371 20.03 11.42 -32.17
N VAL A 372 19.32 12.50 -31.86
CA VAL A 372 17.90 12.64 -32.20
C VAL A 372 17.83 12.51 -33.71
N SER A 373 17.30 11.38 -34.21
CA SER A 373 16.88 11.30 -35.61
C SER A 373 15.64 12.16 -35.74
N ASP A 374 15.82 13.43 -36.09
CA ASP A 374 14.76 14.29 -36.58
C ASP A 374 14.19 13.64 -37.85
N GLY A 375 13.06 12.96 -37.67
CA GLY A 375 12.25 12.45 -38.77
C GLY A 375 11.66 13.63 -39.52
N SER A 376 12.20 13.84 -40.72
CA SER A 376 11.63 14.68 -41.78
C SER A 376 10.37 14.06 -42.36
#